data_AF-A0A7X8JVW5-F1
#
_entry.id   AF-A0A7X8JVW5-F1
#
_cell.length_a   1.000
_cell.length_b   1.000
_cell.length_c   1.000
_cell.angle_alpha   90.00
_cell.angle_beta   90.00
_cell.angle_gamma   90.00
#
_symmetry.space_group_name_H-M   'P 1'
#
loop_
_entity.id
_entity.type
_entity.pdbx_description
1 polymer ?
#
loop_
_entity_poly.entity_id
_entity_poly.type
_entity_poly.pdbx_seq_one_letter_code
_entity_poly.pdbx_strand_id
1 'polypeptide(L)'
;MVFIIVAVQKGLDAVKNGLKEKGFEVVDLETYSYPIDAIVYEGDSFQISYVSRNNMPEMTMGKRANYGVFIVNSFGKTVDEITDMLKTRYYSPLF
;
A
#
# COMPACT_ATOMS: atom_id res chain seq x y z
N MET A 1 -6.89 -12.64 12.67
CA MET A 1 -6.01 -11.48 12.52
C MET A 1 -5.87 -11.21 11.03
N VAL A 2 -6.21 -10.02 10.56
CA VAL A 2 -6.04 -9.65 9.15
C VAL A 2 -4.65 -9.05 9.02
N PHE A 3 -3.78 -9.66 8.21
CA PHE A 3 -2.47 -9.12 7.90
C PHE A 3 -2.65 -8.17 6.71
N ILE A 4 -2.21 -6.91 6.86
CA ILE A 4 -2.21 -5.95 5.77
C ILE A 4 -0.86 -6.07 5.06
N ILE A 5 -0.89 -6.44 3.79
CA ILE A 5 0.29 -6.56 2.93
C ILE A 5 0.51 -5.25 2.19
N VAL A 6 1.65 -4.62 2.46
CA VAL A 6 2.01 -3.30 1.91
C VAL A 6 3.22 -3.46 0.99
N ALA A 7 3.01 -3.20 -0.30
CA ALA A 7 4.11 -3.10 -1.25
C ALA A 7 4.75 -1.73 -1.17
N VAL A 8 6.07 -1.67 -0.99
CA VAL A 8 6.81 -0.41 -0.86
C VAL A 8 7.85 -0.32 -1.97
N GLN A 9 7.88 0.84 -2.65
CA GLN A 9 8.85 1.14 -3.69
C GLN A 9 10.29 0.97 -3.20
N LYS A 10 11.17 0.48 -4.07
CA LYS A 10 12.61 0.37 -3.81
C LYS A 10 13.22 1.75 -3.52
N GLY A 11 14.12 1.79 -2.54
CA GLY A 11 14.78 3.02 -2.08
C GLY A 11 14.15 3.67 -0.85
N LEU A 12 12.95 3.23 -0.43
CA LEU A 12 12.26 3.73 0.76
C LEU A 12 12.53 2.85 2.00
N ASP A 13 13.79 2.52 2.27
CA ASP A 13 14.16 1.55 3.30
C ASP A 13 13.75 1.97 4.72
N ALA A 14 13.79 3.28 5.02
CA ALA A 14 13.32 3.82 6.28
C ALA A 14 11.81 3.57 6.49
N VAL A 15 11.01 3.75 5.43
CA VAL A 15 9.56 3.47 5.45
C VAL A 15 9.31 1.97 5.59
N LYS A 16 10.06 1.13 4.87
CA LYS A 16 9.94 -0.33 4.97
C LYS A 16 10.17 -0.83 6.39
N ASN A 17 11.26 -0.40 7.01
CA ASN A 17 11.61 -0.82 8.36
C ASN A 17 10.59 -0.30 9.37
N GLY A 18 10.20 0.97 9.26
CA GLY A 18 9.18 1.55 10.12
C GLY A 18 7.83 0.84 10.03
N LEU A 19 7.36 0.48 8.84
CA LEU A 19 6.10 -0.26 8.68
C LEU A 19 6.20 -1.70 9.21
N LYS A 20 7.34 -2.38 9.04
CA LYS A 20 7.56 -3.71 9.65
C LYS A 20 7.48 -3.65 11.18
N GLU A 21 8.09 -2.64 11.79
CA GLU A 21 8.02 -2.42 13.25
C GLU A 21 6.59 -2.14 13.75
N LYS A 22 5.74 -1.56 12.90
CA LYS A 22 4.32 -1.30 13.19
C LYS A 22 3.40 -2.51 12.94
N GLY A 23 3.97 -3.64 12.49
CA GLY A 23 3.27 -4.92 12.33
C GLY A 23 2.67 -5.15 10.94
N PHE A 24 3.08 -4.40 9.92
CA PHE A 24 2.68 -4.65 8.53
C PHE A 24 3.56 -5.72 7.87
N GLU A 25 2.98 -6.49 6.96
CA GLU A 25 3.76 -7.33 6.05
C GLU A 25 4.24 -6.47 4.88
N VAL A 26 5.53 -6.20 4.82
CA VAL A 26 6.11 -5.30 3.83
C VAL A 26 6.85 -6.08 2.75
N VAL A 27 6.47 -5.83 1.50
CA VAL A 27 7.01 -6.50 0.31
C VAL A 27 7.54 -5.47 -0.69
N ASP A 28 8.42 -5.89 -1.58
CA ASP A 28 9.00 -5.02 -2.60
C ASP A 28 8.02 -4.85 -3.77
N LEU A 29 7.68 -3.59 -4.08
CA LEU A 29 6.71 -3.27 -5.14
C LEU A 29 7.12 -3.79 -6.52
N GLU A 30 8.42 -3.76 -6.83
CA GLU A 30 8.93 -4.10 -8.16
C GLU A 30 9.03 -5.60 -8.43
N THR A 31 8.99 -6.44 -7.39
CA THR A 31 9.24 -7.89 -7.50
C THR A 31 8.08 -8.75 -6.97
N TYR A 32 7.20 -8.20 -6.14
CA TYR A 32 6.09 -8.94 -5.56
C TYR A 32 4.91 -9.06 -6.53
N SER A 33 4.47 -10.29 -6.78
CA SER A 33 3.43 -10.62 -7.79
C SER A 33 2.12 -11.18 -7.21
N TYR A 34 2.04 -11.26 -5.88
CA TYR A 34 0.84 -11.72 -5.17
C TYR A 34 -0.07 -10.54 -4.78
N PRO A 35 -1.31 -10.82 -4.36
CA PRO A 35 -2.24 -9.78 -3.94
C PRO A 35 -1.70 -8.92 -2.79
N ILE A 36 -1.96 -7.62 -2.85
CA ILE A 36 -1.55 -6.64 -1.83
C ILE A 36 -2.73 -5.76 -1.42
N ASP A 37 -2.67 -5.23 -0.20
CA ASP A 37 -3.69 -4.35 0.34
C ASP A 37 -3.39 -2.87 0.09
N ALA A 38 -2.11 -2.51 -0.03
CA ALA A 38 -1.67 -1.14 -0.22
C ALA A 38 -0.33 -1.03 -0.95
N ILE A 39 -0.09 0.13 -1.55
CA ILE A 39 1.19 0.52 -2.14
C ILE A 39 1.67 1.79 -1.46
N VAL A 40 2.95 1.87 -1.13
CA VAL A 40 3.63 3.10 -0.73
C VAL A 40 4.71 3.42 -1.75
N TYR A 41 4.66 4.61 -2.32
CA TYR A 41 5.60 5.10 -3.32
C TYR A 41 6.02 6.54 -2.99
N GLU A 42 7.09 7.02 -3.61
CA GLU A 42 7.55 8.39 -3.48
C GLU A 42 7.75 9.05 -4.86
N GLY A 43 7.35 10.31 -4.98
CA GLY A 43 7.54 11.13 -6.17
C GLY A 43 6.25 11.57 -6.85
N ASP A 44 6.39 12.22 -8.01
CA ASP A 44 5.29 12.93 -8.67
C ASP A 44 4.42 12.03 -9.56
N SER A 45 4.97 10.91 -10.02
CA SER A 45 4.26 9.98 -10.91
C SER A 45 4.36 8.55 -10.40
N PHE A 46 3.23 7.93 -10.12
CA PHE A 46 3.13 6.50 -9.85
C PHE A 46 2.91 5.72 -11.15
N GLN A 47 3.80 4.76 -11.47
CA GLN A 47 3.59 3.89 -12.63
C GLN A 47 2.59 2.79 -12.31
N ILE A 48 1.40 2.86 -12.91
CA ILE A 48 0.30 1.90 -12.70
C ILE A 48 0.68 0.46 -13.10
N SER A 49 1.72 0.28 -13.93
CA SER A 49 2.24 -1.04 -14.30
C SER A 49 2.66 -1.91 -13.11
N TYR A 50 2.92 -1.32 -11.94
CA TYR A 50 3.20 -2.05 -10.70
C TYR A 50 1.94 -2.61 -10.01
N VAL A 51 0.74 -2.18 -10.41
CA VAL A 51 -0.53 -2.75 -9.93
C VAL A 51 -0.86 -3.96 -10.80
N SER A 52 -0.56 -5.17 -10.30
CA SER A 52 -0.82 -6.40 -11.04
C SER A 52 -2.32 -6.64 -11.28
N ARG A 53 -2.66 -7.39 -12.35
CA ARG A 53 -4.04 -7.85 -12.61
C ARG A 53 -4.62 -8.68 -11.46
N ASN A 54 -3.79 -9.32 -10.65
CA ASN A 54 -4.22 -10.09 -9.46
C ASN A 54 -4.83 -9.20 -8.37
N ASN A 55 -4.60 -7.89 -8.44
CA ASN A 55 -5.19 -6.90 -7.55
C ASN A 55 -6.47 -6.25 -8.12
N MET A 56 -6.88 -6.60 -9.34
CA MET A 56 -8.12 -6.09 -9.93
C MET A 56 -9.29 -6.98 -9.51
N PRO A 57 -10.37 -6.42 -8.94
CA PRO A 57 -11.53 -7.23 -8.58
C PRO A 57 -12.18 -7.81 -9.84
N GLU A 58 -12.25 -9.14 -9.92
CA GLU A 58 -13.07 -9.81 -10.93
C GLU A 58 -14.56 -9.51 -10.67
N MET A 59 -15.29 -9.22 -11.76
CA MET A 59 -16.72 -8.87 -11.76
C MET A 59 -17.64 -9.92 -11.11
N THR A 60 -17.13 -11.12 -10.81
CA THR A 60 -17.90 -12.28 -10.35
C THR A 60 -17.72 -12.61 -8.85
N MET A 61 -16.84 -11.92 -8.11
CA MET A 61 -16.61 -12.23 -6.69
C MET A 61 -17.62 -11.56 -5.75
N GLY A 62 -18.73 -12.24 -5.47
CA GLY A 62 -19.72 -11.81 -4.48
C GLY A 62 -19.12 -11.29 -3.16
N LYS A 63 -19.54 -10.07 -2.78
CA LYS A 63 -19.32 -9.37 -1.50
C LYS A 63 -17.88 -9.14 -1.00
N ARG A 64 -16.83 -9.69 -1.63
CA ARG A 64 -15.42 -9.29 -1.44
C ARG A 64 -14.83 -8.46 -2.60
N ALA A 65 -15.61 -8.22 -3.66
CA ALA A 65 -15.20 -7.57 -4.91
C ALA A 65 -14.86 -6.06 -4.88
N ASN A 66 -14.61 -5.43 -3.74
CA ASN A 66 -14.38 -3.96 -3.71
C ASN A 66 -13.14 -3.50 -2.94
N TYR A 67 -12.17 -4.37 -2.68
CA TYR A 67 -10.91 -3.92 -2.08
C TYR A 67 -9.91 -3.63 -3.20
N GLY A 68 -10.00 -2.42 -3.75
CA GLY A 68 -8.94 -1.86 -4.57
C GLY A 68 -7.67 -1.65 -3.75
N VAL A 69 -6.54 -1.54 -4.43
CA VAL A 69 -5.26 -1.25 -3.78
C VAL A 69 -5.25 0.20 -3.29
N PHE A 70 -4.97 0.40 -2.00
CA PHE A 70 -4.83 1.74 -1.43
C PHE A 70 -3.42 2.28 -1.71
N ILE A 71 -3.29 3.39 -2.44
CA ILE A 71 -2.00 3.88 -2.93
C ILE A 71 -1.60 5.13 -2.16
N VAL A 72 -0.49 5.11 -1.43
CA VAL A 72 -0.01 6.22 -0.59
C VAL A 72 1.28 6.80 -1.15
N ASN A 73 1.31 8.12 -1.33
CA ASN A 73 2.54 8.86 -1.59
C ASN A 73 3.23 9.20 -0.25
N SER A 74 4.48 8.75 -0.05
CA SER A 74 5.27 8.99 1.17
C SER A 74 5.91 10.37 1.21
N PHE A 75 5.93 11.12 0.10
CA PHE A 75 6.63 12.40 0.03
C PHE A 75 6.15 13.37 1.11
N GLY A 76 7.09 13.82 1.96
CA GLY A 76 6.82 14.73 3.07
C GLY A 76 6.01 14.13 4.22
N LYS A 77 5.86 12.80 4.29
CA LYS A 77 5.12 12.09 5.36
C LYS A 77 6.05 11.31 6.28
N THR A 78 5.68 11.26 7.55
CA THR A 78 6.30 10.39 8.54
C THR A 78 5.76 8.97 8.45
N VAL A 79 6.49 8.00 9.00
CA VAL A 79 6.05 6.60 9.07
C VAL A 79 4.73 6.46 9.86
N ASP A 80 4.55 7.27 10.92
CA ASP A 80 3.33 7.24 11.72
C ASP A 80 2.12 7.74 10.93
N GLU A 81 2.26 8.82 10.15
CA GLU A 81 1.20 9.28 9.25
C GLU A 81 0.86 8.24 8.19
N ILE A 82 1.86 7.62 7.56
CA ILE A 82 1.65 6.53 6.59
C ILE A 82 0.92 5.36 7.27
N THR A 83 1.31 5.01 8.49
CA THR A 83 0.68 3.95 9.29
C THR A 83 -0.80 4.23 9.56
N ASP A 84 -1.13 5.46 9.95
CA ASP A 84 -2.51 5.87 10.20
C ASP A 84 -3.34 5.87 8.91
N MET A 85 -2.78 6.34 7.80
CA MET A 85 -3.42 6.27 6.48
C MET A 85 -3.72 4.82 6.08
N LEU A 86 -2.77 3.90 6.28
CA LEU A 86 -2.92 2.48 5.95
C LEU A 86 -3.99 1.79 6.81
N LYS A 87 -4.07 2.11 8.11
CA LYS A 87 -5.05 1.55 9.05
C LYS A 87 -6.46 2.09 8.83
N THR A 88 -6.58 3.39 8.57
CA THR A 88 -7.87 4.08 8.44
C THR A 88 -8.40 4.10 7.01
N ARG A 89 -7.54 3.86 6.02
CA ARG A 89 -7.81 4.01 4.58
C ARG A 89 -8.23 5.44 4.19
N TYR A 90 -7.75 6.45 4.93
CA TYR A 90 -7.98 7.86 4.62
C TYR A 90 -6.67 8.62 4.35
N TYR A 91 -6.68 9.50 3.36
CA TYR A 91 -5.56 10.37 3.03
C TYR A 91 -5.54 11.62 3.91
N SER A 92 -5.40 11.48 5.23
CA SER A 92 -5.50 12.58 6.22
C SER A 92 -6.83 13.39 6.16
N PRO A 93 -7.17 14.18 7.20
CA PRO A 93 -8.29 15.10 7.12
C PRO A 93 -8.00 16.20 6.10
N LEU A 94 -9.01 16.59 5.31
CA LEU A 94 -8.91 17.73 4.39
C LEU A 94 -8.91 19.09 5.11
N PHE A 95 -9.01 19.10 6.44
CA PHE A 95 -9.21 20.29 7.28
C PHE A 95 -8.54 20.12 8.64
#